data_AF-A0A2A2K5R7-F1
#
_entry.id   AF-A0A2A2K5R7-F1
#
_cell.length_a   1.000
_cell.length_b   1.000
_cell.length_c   1.000
_cell.angle_alpha   90.00
_cell.angle_beta   90.00
_cell.angle_gamma   90.00
#
_symmetry.space_group_name_H-M   'P 1'
#
loop_
_entity.id
_entity.type
_entity.pdbx_description
1 polymer ?
#
loop_
_entity_poly.entity_id
_entity_poly.type
_entity_poly.pdbx_seq_one_letter_code
_entity_poly.pdbx_strand_id
1 'polypeptide(L)'
;MASSPAYAMIEHRHDRDHFTISDLSEEFGVTARALRFYEDEGLIAPERRGTQRIYSHRDRARLAWILRGKRVGFSLSEIREMIDLYDLGDGRRVQRQVSIDRCQARIALLERQKQDIDAAIAELTEFVEYTPPVRDTRFLLEHVVGLQNYSNLPGFDAATPDVVEAVLEEGGRFVAEVLFPINQSGDQEGCTRHEDGSVTTPKGFKEAYKQYVESGWATLGNLPEHGGQGMPHVVSIAFQEYMISSNMAFAMYPGLTHGAIAALIAKGSPEQQAMYVPKMVSGEWGGTMNLTEPQCGTDLGLIRTKAEPQADGSR
;
A
#
# COMPACT_ATOMS: atom_id res chain seq x y z
N MET A 1 15.40 -16.58 4.78
CA MET A 1 15.70 -16.43 3.33
C MET A 1 16.69 -17.53 2.96
N ALA A 2 16.26 -18.54 2.20
CA ALA A 2 17.17 -19.54 1.69
C ALA A 2 18.13 -18.85 0.71
N SER A 3 19.45 -18.91 0.94
CA SER A 3 20.41 -18.39 -0.02
C SER A 3 20.19 -19.13 -1.34
N SER A 4 19.80 -18.42 -2.40
CA SER A 4 19.72 -19.03 -3.72
C SER A 4 21.08 -19.68 -4.03
N PRO A 5 21.14 -20.97 -4.43
CA PRO A 5 22.39 -21.63 -4.79
C PRO A 5 23.15 -20.89 -5.91
N ALA A 6 22.50 -19.93 -6.56
CA ALA A 6 23.08 -18.99 -7.51
C ALA A 6 24.26 -18.15 -6.96
N TYR A 7 24.34 -17.85 -5.66
CA TYR A 7 25.40 -16.96 -5.13
C TYR A 7 26.63 -17.68 -4.54
N ALA A 8 26.69 -19.02 -4.61
CA ALA A 8 27.78 -19.78 -4.00
C ALA A 8 29.16 -19.44 -4.63
N MET A 9 30.16 -19.29 -3.77
CA MET A 9 31.58 -19.27 -4.16
C MET A 9 31.90 -20.60 -4.83
N ILE A 10 32.52 -20.58 -6.01
CA ILE A 10 32.92 -21.81 -6.70
C ILE A 10 34.12 -22.36 -5.95
N GLU A 11 33.89 -23.39 -5.14
CA GLU A 11 34.93 -24.04 -4.35
C GLU A 11 35.97 -24.69 -5.26
N HIS A 12 37.23 -24.61 -4.83
CA HIS A 12 38.34 -25.27 -5.50
C HIS A 12 38.23 -26.77 -5.22
N ARG A 13 38.00 -27.56 -6.27
CA ARG A 13 37.92 -29.02 -6.16
C ARG A 13 39.32 -29.61 -6.28
N HIS A 14 39.83 -30.24 -5.23
CA HIS A 14 41.15 -30.91 -5.25
C HIS A 14 41.04 -32.42 -5.52
N ASP A 15 39.82 -32.93 -5.74
CA ASP A 15 39.47 -34.34 -5.82
C ASP A 15 39.65 -34.96 -7.23
N ARG A 16 39.72 -34.15 -8.29
CA ARG A 16 39.91 -34.61 -9.68
C ARG A 16 40.61 -33.59 -10.57
N ASP A 17 41.49 -34.08 -11.45
CA ASP A 17 42.28 -33.23 -12.35
C ASP A 17 41.56 -32.88 -13.66
N HIS A 18 40.54 -33.66 -14.05
CA HIS A 18 39.86 -33.57 -15.34
C HIS A 18 38.35 -33.76 -15.18
N PHE A 19 37.57 -33.12 -16.06
CA PHE A 19 36.10 -33.13 -16.03
C PHE A 19 35.53 -33.54 -17.40
N THR A 20 34.46 -34.32 -17.43
CA THR A 20 33.70 -34.59 -18.66
C THR A 20 32.66 -33.50 -18.91
N ILE A 21 32.04 -33.52 -20.10
CA ILE A 21 30.93 -32.60 -20.40
C ILE A 21 29.73 -32.81 -19.46
N SER A 22 29.48 -34.05 -19.03
CA SER A 22 28.41 -34.37 -18.09
C SER A 22 28.73 -33.81 -16.72
N ASP A 23 29.97 -33.94 -16.26
CA ASP A 23 30.43 -33.40 -14.97
C ASP A 23 30.19 -31.89 -14.88
N LEU A 24 30.60 -31.12 -15.89
CA LEU A 24 30.43 -29.67 -15.90
C LEU A 24 28.98 -29.24 -16.13
N SER A 25 28.20 -30.03 -16.90
CA SER A 25 26.79 -29.75 -17.13
C SER A 25 25.99 -29.88 -15.83
N GLU A 26 26.23 -30.96 -15.09
CA GLU A 26 25.60 -31.21 -13.79
C GLU A 26 26.05 -30.19 -12.74
N GLU A 27 27.36 -29.96 -12.63
CA GLU A 27 27.92 -29.07 -11.61
C GLU A 27 27.44 -27.63 -11.75
N PHE A 28 27.41 -27.09 -12.97
CA PHE A 28 27.03 -25.70 -13.21
C PHE A 28 25.57 -25.52 -13.62
N GLY A 29 24.79 -26.61 -13.69
CA GLY A 29 23.39 -26.57 -14.13
C GLY A 29 23.22 -26.04 -15.56
N VAL A 30 24.18 -26.31 -16.44
CA VAL A 30 24.17 -25.85 -17.85
C VAL A 30 24.03 -27.02 -18.81
N THR A 31 23.45 -26.77 -19.98
CA THR A 31 23.31 -27.82 -20.98
C THR A 31 24.64 -28.14 -21.65
N ALA A 32 24.83 -29.38 -22.08
CA ALA A 32 25.96 -29.77 -22.93
C ALA A 32 26.05 -28.92 -24.22
N ARG A 33 24.91 -28.43 -24.72
CA ARG A 33 24.85 -27.48 -25.84
C ARG A 33 25.48 -26.13 -25.48
N ALA A 34 25.22 -25.61 -24.28
CA ALA A 34 25.82 -24.37 -23.81
C ALA A 34 27.35 -24.50 -23.64
N LEU A 35 27.83 -25.64 -23.14
CA LEU A 35 29.27 -25.92 -23.06
C LEU A 35 29.94 -25.96 -24.43
N ARG A 36 29.35 -26.66 -25.40
CA ARG A 36 29.83 -26.68 -26.79
C ARG A 36 29.83 -25.28 -27.41
N PHE A 37 28.80 -24.50 -27.13
CA PHE A 37 28.75 -23.11 -27.59
C PHE A 37 29.88 -22.26 -26.99
N TYR A 38 30.22 -22.42 -25.70
CA TYR A 38 31.37 -21.72 -25.12
C TYR A 38 32.73 -22.22 -25.65
N GLU A 39 32.82 -23.50 -26.04
CA GLU A 39 33.97 -24.08 -26.77
C GLU A 39 34.08 -23.49 -28.19
N ASP A 40 32.97 -23.41 -28.93
CA ASP A 40 32.92 -22.84 -30.28
C ASP A 40 33.28 -21.35 -30.27
N GLU A 41 32.83 -20.64 -29.22
CA GLU A 41 33.26 -19.27 -28.95
C GLU A 41 34.72 -19.22 -28.47
N GLY A 42 35.40 -20.33 -28.14
CA GLY A 42 36.80 -20.31 -27.70
C GLY A 42 37.00 -19.73 -26.29
N LEU A 43 35.96 -19.70 -25.47
CA LEU A 43 36.02 -19.29 -24.06
C LEU A 43 36.53 -20.42 -23.16
N ILE A 44 36.36 -21.66 -23.59
CA ILE A 44 36.91 -22.88 -22.99
C ILE A 44 37.53 -23.74 -24.09
N ALA A 45 38.55 -24.54 -23.77
CA ALA A 45 39.33 -25.29 -24.75
C ALA A 45 39.65 -26.72 -24.24
N PRO A 46 38.64 -27.62 -24.17
CA PRO A 46 38.85 -28.99 -23.72
C PRO A 46 39.78 -29.79 -24.65
N GLU A 47 40.53 -30.72 -24.08
CA GLU A 47 41.32 -31.70 -24.82
C GLU A 47 40.40 -32.79 -25.39
N ARG A 48 40.69 -33.28 -26.61
CA ARG A 48 40.01 -34.46 -27.16
C ARG A 48 40.80 -35.73 -26.87
N ARG A 49 40.22 -36.64 -26.08
CA ARG A 49 40.74 -38.01 -25.88
C ARG A 49 39.78 -39.00 -26.54
N GLY A 50 40.14 -39.43 -27.75
CA GLY A 50 39.25 -40.23 -28.60
C GLY A 50 38.01 -39.44 -29.01
N THR A 51 36.82 -39.96 -28.70
CA THR A 51 35.53 -39.28 -28.96
C THR A 51 35.07 -38.36 -27.82
N GLN A 52 35.79 -38.35 -26.69
CA GLN A 52 35.40 -37.60 -25.50
C GLN A 52 36.15 -36.27 -25.38
N ARG A 53 35.43 -35.25 -24.89
CA ARG A 53 35.98 -33.95 -24.48
C ARG A 53 36.32 -33.98 -23.01
N ILE A 54 37.56 -33.62 -22.69
CA ILE A 54 38.10 -33.60 -21.34
C ILE A 54 38.47 -32.16 -21.00
N TYR A 55 37.75 -31.59 -20.04
CA TYR A 55 37.92 -30.21 -19.58
C TYR A 55 38.92 -30.17 -18.44
N SER A 56 39.78 -29.16 -18.46
CA SER A 56 40.77 -28.92 -17.40
C SER A 56 40.17 -28.14 -16.22
N HIS A 57 40.93 -28.05 -15.13
CA HIS A 57 40.62 -27.14 -14.03
C HIS A 57 40.50 -25.66 -14.48
N ARG A 58 41.28 -25.27 -15.50
CA ARG A 58 41.21 -23.92 -16.09
C ARG A 58 39.90 -23.71 -16.85
N ASP A 59 39.45 -24.70 -17.63
CA ASP A 59 38.17 -24.63 -18.33
C ASP A 59 37.00 -24.55 -17.35
N ARG A 60 37.06 -25.32 -16.26
CA ARG A 60 36.11 -25.23 -15.15
C ARG A 60 36.08 -23.83 -14.54
N ALA A 61 37.25 -23.25 -14.23
CA ALA A 61 37.33 -21.91 -13.66
C ALA A 61 36.81 -20.83 -14.62
N ARG A 62 37.15 -20.93 -15.91
CA ARG A 62 36.64 -20.03 -16.95
C ARG A 62 35.12 -20.14 -17.10
N LEU A 63 34.58 -21.35 -17.13
CA LEU A 63 33.13 -21.58 -17.16
C LEU A 63 32.41 -20.91 -15.99
N ALA A 64 32.96 -21.04 -14.79
CA ALA A 64 32.52 -20.35 -13.59
C ALA A 64 32.44 -18.81 -13.77
N TRP A 65 33.48 -18.20 -14.35
CA TRP A 65 33.52 -16.77 -14.65
C TRP A 65 32.51 -16.36 -15.74
N ILE A 66 32.36 -17.16 -16.80
CA ILE A 66 31.38 -16.93 -17.86
C ILE A 66 29.97 -16.83 -17.27
N LEU A 67 29.59 -17.81 -16.45
CA LEU A 67 28.25 -17.86 -15.88
C LEU A 67 28.00 -16.71 -14.90
N ARG A 68 29.00 -16.34 -14.09
CA ARG A 68 28.91 -15.17 -13.20
C ARG A 68 28.77 -13.86 -14.00
N GLY A 69 29.61 -13.66 -15.01
CA GLY A 69 29.58 -12.47 -15.85
C GLY A 69 28.26 -12.29 -16.60
N LYS A 70 27.73 -13.37 -17.20
CA LYS A 70 26.42 -13.35 -17.86
C LYS A 70 25.30 -13.00 -16.88
N ARG A 71 25.37 -13.51 -15.65
CA ARG A 71 24.34 -13.27 -14.62
C ARG A 71 24.25 -11.81 -14.21
N VAL A 72 25.37 -11.11 -14.13
CA VAL A 72 25.39 -9.67 -13.82
C VAL A 72 25.21 -8.81 -15.08
N GLY A 73 24.99 -9.45 -16.24
CA GLY A 73 24.59 -8.80 -17.49
C GLY A 73 25.73 -8.36 -18.39
N PHE A 74 26.92 -8.95 -18.26
CA PHE A 74 27.97 -8.80 -19.27
C PHE A 74 27.70 -9.69 -20.49
N SER A 75 28.02 -9.16 -21.66
CA SER A 75 28.07 -9.91 -22.92
C SER A 75 29.25 -10.87 -22.97
N LEU A 76 29.21 -11.87 -23.86
CA LEU A 76 30.29 -12.86 -23.98
C LEU A 76 31.61 -12.24 -24.43
N SER A 77 31.57 -11.18 -25.25
CA SER A 77 32.76 -10.42 -25.64
C SER A 77 33.39 -9.72 -24.44
N GLU A 78 32.59 -9.04 -23.62
CA GLU A 78 33.09 -8.41 -22.38
C GLU A 78 33.65 -9.44 -21.41
N ILE A 79 33.02 -10.61 -21.30
CA ILE A 79 33.50 -11.68 -20.42
C ILE A 79 34.82 -12.27 -20.93
N ARG A 80 34.95 -12.51 -22.23
CA ARG A 80 36.22 -12.92 -22.84
C ARG A 80 37.33 -11.94 -22.49
N GLU A 81 37.07 -10.66 -22.72
CA GLU A 81 38.01 -9.58 -22.43
C GLU A 81 38.33 -9.44 -20.95
N MET A 82 37.49 -9.93 -20.03
CA MET A 82 37.79 -9.98 -18.60
C MET A 82 38.55 -11.26 -18.19
N ILE A 83 38.27 -12.40 -18.83
CA ILE A 83 38.91 -13.69 -18.57
C ILE A 83 40.37 -13.70 -19.07
N ASP A 84 40.62 -13.16 -20.25
CA ASP A 84 41.95 -13.12 -20.85
C ASP A 84 42.95 -12.30 -20.00
N LEU A 85 42.44 -11.42 -19.13
CA LEU A 85 43.22 -10.62 -18.17
C LEU A 85 43.64 -11.39 -16.92
N TYR A 86 42.92 -12.47 -16.61
CA TYR A 86 43.16 -13.30 -15.43
C TYR A 86 44.20 -14.39 -15.67
N ASP A 87 44.36 -14.83 -16.93
CA ASP A 87 45.31 -15.88 -17.32
C ASP A 87 46.75 -15.37 -17.60
N LEU A 88 46.95 -14.05 -17.65
CA LEU A 88 48.25 -13.41 -17.81
C LEU A 88 48.80 -13.01 -16.43
N GLY A 89 49.60 -13.89 -15.83
CA GLY A 89 50.28 -13.67 -14.54
C GLY A 89 51.39 -12.60 -14.53
N ASP A 90 51.30 -11.54 -15.34
CA ASP A 90 52.40 -10.58 -15.56
C ASP A 90 52.03 -9.10 -15.34
N GLY A 91 51.63 -8.73 -14.13
CA GLY A 91 51.88 -7.36 -13.63
C GLY A 91 51.28 -6.18 -14.42
N ARG A 92 50.10 -6.30 -15.03
CA ARG A 92 49.44 -5.16 -15.71
C ARG A 92 48.32 -4.53 -14.88
N ARG A 93 48.69 -3.51 -14.09
CA ARG A 93 47.76 -2.65 -13.32
C ARG A 93 46.62 -2.06 -14.17
N VAL A 94 46.90 -1.73 -15.45
CA VAL A 94 45.92 -1.11 -16.37
C VAL A 94 44.79 -2.07 -16.75
N GLN A 95 45.06 -3.36 -16.91
CA GLN A 95 44.04 -4.34 -17.30
C GLN A 95 43.10 -4.70 -16.14
N ARG A 96 43.64 -4.81 -14.91
CA ARG A 96 42.79 -4.95 -13.71
C ARG A 96 41.88 -3.74 -13.51
N GLN A 97 42.37 -2.55 -13.85
CA GLN A 97 41.59 -1.31 -13.79
C GLN A 97 40.41 -1.35 -14.77
N VAL A 98 40.60 -1.79 -16.01
CA VAL A 98 39.51 -1.89 -17.00
C VAL A 98 38.39 -2.83 -16.55
N SER A 99 38.70 -3.98 -15.95
CA SER A 99 37.66 -4.86 -15.39
C SER A 99 36.93 -4.23 -14.21
N ILE A 100 37.65 -3.52 -13.33
CA ILE A 100 37.05 -2.78 -12.21
C ILE A 100 36.14 -1.68 -12.74
N ASP A 101 36.59 -0.90 -13.73
CA ASP A 101 35.83 0.19 -14.34
C ASP A 101 34.54 -0.34 -14.99
N ARG A 102 34.60 -1.49 -15.68
CA ARG A 102 33.42 -2.15 -16.25
C ARG A 102 32.44 -2.64 -15.19
N CYS A 103 32.94 -3.23 -14.12
CA CYS A 103 32.11 -3.62 -12.97
C CYS A 103 31.46 -2.39 -12.32
N GLN A 104 32.22 -1.31 -12.11
CA GLN A 104 31.69 -0.06 -11.55
C GLN A 104 30.64 0.58 -12.45
N ALA A 105 30.88 0.64 -13.76
CA ALA A 105 29.90 1.12 -14.73
C ALA A 105 28.62 0.27 -14.72
N ARG A 106 28.77 -1.06 -14.60
CA ARG A 106 27.61 -1.97 -14.52
C ARG A 106 26.83 -1.80 -13.22
N ILE A 107 27.52 -1.62 -12.09
CA ILE A 107 26.90 -1.31 -10.80
C ILE A 107 26.11 0.00 -10.91
N ALA A 108 26.73 1.07 -11.41
CA ALA A 108 26.06 2.36 -11.56
C ALA A 108 24.83 2.29 -12.47
N LEU A 109 24.88 1.49 -13.54
CA LEU A 109 23.72 1.24 -14.40
C LEU A 109 22.59 0.52 -13.64
N LEU A 110 22.90 -0.54 -12.90
CA LEU A 110 21.92 -1.28 -12.11
C LEU A 110 21.32 -0.44 -10.99
N GLU A 111 22.12 0.41 -10.34
CA GLU A 111 21.63 1.36 -9.33
C GLU A 111 20.66 2.38 -9.93
N ARG A 112 20.96 2.92 -11.12
CA ARG A 112 20.03 3.80 -11.83
C ARG A 112 18.73 3.07 -12.22
N GLN A 113 18.84 1.85 -12.76
CA GLN A 113 17.65 1.05 -13.08
C GLN A 113 16.80 0.76 -11.83
N LYS A 114 17.43 0.49 -10.69
CA LYS A 114 16.71 0.32 -9.42
C LYS A 114 15.98 1.60 -9.04
N GLN A 115 16.62 2.76 -9.14
CA GLN A 115 15.97 4.05 -8.85
C GLN A 115 14.77 4.30 -9.77
N ASP A 116 14.90 4.02 -11.07
CA ASP A 116 13.81 4.18 -12.04
C ASP A 116 12.64 3.22 -11.72
N ILE A 117 12.93 1.97 -11.34
CA ILE A 117 11.92 0.98 -10.93
C ILE A 117 11.23 1.41 -9.63
N ASP A 118 11.99 1.86 -8.63
CA ASP A 118 11.45 2.30 -7.35
C ASP A 118 10.51 3.51 -7.56
N ALA A 119 10.89 4.46 -8.44
CA ALA A 119 10.05 5.60 -8.79
C ALA A 119 8.76 5.17 -9.51
N ALA A 120 8.85 4.24 -10.45
CA ALA A 120 7.67 3.71 -11.15
C ALA A 120 6.74 2.95 -10.20
N ILE A 121 7.28 2.20 -9.23
CA ILE A 121 6.47 1.54 -8.20
C ILE A 121 5.76 2.59 -7.35
N ALA A 122 6.46 3.64 -6.90
CA ALA A 122 5.84 4.70 -6.11
C ALA A 122 4.69 5.39 -6.87
N GLU A 123 4.89 5.71 -8.15
CA GLU A 123 3.85 6.29 -9.01
C GLU A 123 2.65 5.35 -9.19
N LEU A 124 2.90 4.05 -9.40
CA LEU A 124 1.84 3.05 -9.49
C LEU A 124 1.08 2.87 -8.17
N THR A 125 1.79 2.89 -7.05
CA THR A 125 1.21 2.84 -5.70
C THR A 125 0.28 4.03 -5.46
N GLU A 126 0.66 5.25 -5.86
CA GLU A 126 -0.21 6.43 -5.75
C GLU A 126 -1.54 6.28 -6.51
N PHE A 127 -1.60 5.46 -7.56
CA PHE A 127 -2.85 5.19 -8.28
C PHE A 127 -3.77 4.18 -7.60
N VAL A 128 -3.24 3.31 -6.74
CA VAL A 128 -3.96 2.15 -6.19
C VAL A 128 -4.02 2.12 -4.67
N GLU A 129 -3.46 3.12 -4.00
CA GLU A 129 -3.51 3.31 -2.56
C GLU A 129 -3.95 4.74 -2.22
N TYR A 130 -4.66 4.88 -1.11
CA TYR A 130 -4.93 6.19 -0.53
C TYR A 130 -3.94 6.44 0.60
N THR A 131 -3.10 7.46 0.45
CA THR A 131 -2.22 7.93 1.52
C THR A 131 -2.89 9.09 2.26
N PRO A 132 -3.35 8.90 3.50
CA PRO A 132 -3.96 9.98 4.28
C PRO A 132 -2.91 11.07 4.58
N PRO A 133 -3.22 12.37 4.40
CA PRO A 133 -2.26 13.46 4.55
C PRO A 133 -1.99 13.83 6.02
N VAL A 134 -1.75 12.84 6.89
CA VAL A 134 -1.59 13.00 8.35
C VAL A 134 -0.57 14.07 8.71
N ARG A 135 0.57 14.11 8.01
CA ARG A 135 1.62 15.10 8.25
C ARG A 135 1.13 16.53 8.01
N ASP A 136 0.37 16.76 6.94
CA ASP A 136 -0.11 18.10 6.59
C ASP A 136 -1.20 18.54 7.56
N THR A 137 -2.16 17.65 7.86
CA THR A 137 -3.18 17.88 8.87
C THR A 137 -2.58 18.23 10.24
N ARG A 138 -1.56 17.50 10.69
CA ARG A 138 -0.84 17.81 11.93
C ARG A 138 -0.21 19.18 11.89
N PHE A 139 0.49 19.51 10.79
CA PHE A 139 1.08 20.83 10.61
C PHE A 139 0.01 21.93 10.72
N LEU A 140 -1.15 21.75 10.10
CA LEU A 140 -2.26 22.70 10.20
C LEU A 140 -2.78 22.82 11.63
N LEU A 141 -3.03 21.71 12.33
CA LEU A 141 -3.54 21.74 13.70
C LEU A 141 -2.54 22.35 14.69
N GLU A 142 -1.26 22.02 14.58
CA GLU A 142 -0.21 22.41 15.53
C GLU A 142 0.33 23.82 15.27
N HIS A 143 0.60 24.16 13.99
CA HIS A 143 1.34 25.37 13.62
C HIS A 143 0.48 26.48 13.01
N VAL A 144 -0.68 26.16 12.44
CA VAL A 144 -1.56 27.16 11.81
C VAL A 144 -2.73 27.49 12.74
N VAL A 145 -3.48 26.48 13.15
CA VAL A 145 -4.61 26.62 14.09
C VAL A 145 -4.10 26.83 15.52
N GLY A 146 -3.00 26.16 15.89
CA GLY A 146 -2.44 26.22 17.24
C GLY A 146 -3.36 25.57 18.27
N LEU A 147 -3.80 24.34 18.01
CA LEU A 147 -4.79 23.59 18.80
C LEU A 147 -4.49 23.58 20.32
N GLN A 148 -3.21 23.49 20.68
CA GLN A 148 -2.71 23.53 22.06
C GLN A 148 -3.11 24.79 22.84
N ASN A 149 -3.37 25.90 22.15
CA ASN A 149 -3.76 27.17 22.77
C ASN A 149 -5.21 27.17 23.26
N TYR A 150 -5.98 26.12 22.96
CA TYR A 150 -7.39 26.00 23.31
C TYR A 150 -7.66 24.99 24.42
N SER A 151 -6.62 24.47 25.09
CA SER A 151 -6.74 23.53 26.21
C SER A 151 -7.59 24.06 27.38
N ASN A 152 -7.83 25.38 27.46
CA ASN A 152 -8.71 25.98 28.44
C ASN A 152 -10.21 25.94 28.07
N LEU A 153 -10.58 25.44 26.89
CA LEU A 153 -11.96 25.32 26.45
C LEU A 153 -12.55 23.94 26.82
N PRO A 154 -13.83 23.87 27.22
CA PRO A 154 -14.49 22.59 27.49
C PRO A 154 -14.36 21.62 26.31
N GLY A 155 -13.90 20.40 26.59
CA GLY A 155 -13.73 19.34 25.59
C GLY A 155 -12.36 19.31 24.91
N PHE A 156 -11.48 20.28 25.15
CA PHE A 156 -10.13 20.29 24.59
C PHE A 156 -9.08 19.66 25.52
N ASP A 157 -9.42 19.40 26.78
CA ASP A 157 -8.51 18.81 27.78
C ASP A 157 -7.96 17.44 27.35
N ALA A 158 -8.80 16.65 26.64
CA ALA A 158 -8.45 15.32 26.14
C ALA A 158 -7.73 15.34 24.78
N ALA A 159 -7.68 16.49 24.10
CA ALA A 159 -7.04 16.64 22.79
C ALA A 159 -5.55 17.00 22.92
N THR A 160 -4.82 16.19 23.67
CA THR A 160 -3.36 16.34 23.80
C THR A 160 -2.67 15.99 22.49
N PRO A 161 -1.46 16.51 22.20
CA PRO A 161 -0.78 16.29 20.92
C PRO A 161 -0.62 14.80 20.56
N ASP A 162 -0.31 13.95 21.54
CA ASP A 162 -0.17 12.51 21.39
C ASP A 162 -1.49 11.82 21.06
N VAL A 163 -2.60 12.24 21.69
CA VAL A 163 -3.93 11.71 21.40
C VAL A 163 -4.38 12.13 20.00
N VAL A 164 -4.14 13.39 19.63
CA VAL A 164 -4.47 13.90 18.28
C VAL A 164 -3.67 13.16 17.21
N GLU A 165 -2.36 12.99 17.42
CA GLU A 165 -1.51 12.20 16.52
C GLU A 165 -2.03 10.77 16.37
N ALA A 166 -2.34 10.09 17.48
CA ALA A 166 -2.89 8.74 17.45
C ALA A 166 -4.22 8.66 16.69
N VAL A 167 -5.13 9.62 16.90
CA VAL A 167 -6.42 9.68 16.18
C VAL A 167 -6.19 9.85 14.67
N LEU A 168 -5.27 10.73 14.27
CA LEU A 168 -5.00 10.97 12.85
C LEU A 168 -4.29 9.78 12.18
N GLU A 169 -3.35 9.14 12.85
CA GLU A 169 -2.63 7.97 12.32
C GLU A 169 -3.51 6.73 12.22
N GLU A 170 -4.22 6.39 13.30
CA GLU A 170 -5.10 5.21 13.32
C GLU A 170 -6.34 5.43 12.45
N GLY A 171 -6.89 6.64 12.45
CA GLY A 171 -7.98 7.02 11.55
C GLY A 171 -7.55 6.98 10.09
N GLY A 172 -6.36 7.50 9.79
CA GLY A 172 -5.75 7.40 8.46
C GLY A 172 -5.56 5.95 8.02
N ARG A 173 -5.02 5.09 8.90
CA ARG A 173 -4.83 3.66 8.60
C ARG A 173 -6.16 2.96 8.33
N PHE A 174 -7.17 3.17 9.18
CA PHE A 174 -8.51 2.63 8.97
C PHE A 174 -9.06 3.01 7.59
N VAL A 175 -8.91 4.28 7.22
CA VAL A 175 -9.36 4.78 5.94
C VAL A 175 -8.62 4.13 4.76
N ALA A 176 -7.29 4.06 4.82
CA ALA A 176 -6.46 3.51 3.76
C ALA A 176 -6.64 1.99 3.57
N GLU A 177 -6.75 1.24 4.68
CA GLU A 177 -6.79 -0.23 4.66
C GLU A 177 -8.20 -0.80 4.58
N VAL A 178 -9.23 -0.06 5.02
CA VAL A 178 -10.61 -0.56 5.09
C VAL A 178 -11.54 0.15 4.10
N LEU A 179 -11.52 1.48 4.03
CA LEU A 179 -12.50 2.23 3.24
C LEU A 179 -12.10 2.41 1.78
N PHE A 180 -10.85 2.75 1.52
CA PHE A 180 -10.36 2.99 0.17
C PHE A 180 -10.47 1.74 -0.74
N PRO A 181 -10.11 0.52 -0.29
CA PRO A 181 -10.16 -0.67 -1.16
C PRO A 181 -11.58 -1.01 -1.64
N ILE A 182 -12.61 -0.59 -0.91
CA ILE A 182 -14.01 -0.83 -1.27
C ILE A 182 -14.66 0.35 -2.02
N ASN A 183 -13.93 1.43 -2.28
CA ASN A 183 -14.46 2.61 -2.97
C ASN A 183 -14.83 2.28 -4.43
N GLN A 184 -13.89 1.70 -5.18
CA GLN A 184 -14.11 1.38 -6.59
C GLN A 184 -15.17 0.30 -6.80
N SER A 185 -15.14 -0.79 -6.02
CA SER A 185 -16.18 -1.82 -6.09
C SER A 185 -17.54 -1.28 -5.64
N GLY A 186 -17.55 -0.37 -4.66
CA GLY A 186 -18.75 0.31 -4.20
C GLY A 186 -19.47 1.07 -5.32
N ASP A 187 -18.73 1.81 -6.13
CA ASP A 187 -19.24 2.52 -7.31
C ASP A 187 -19.78 1.55 -8.38
N GLN A 188 -19.03 0.48 -8.67
CA GLN A 188 -19.41 -0.51 -9.69
C GLN A 188 -20.66 -1.31 -9.33
N GLU A 189 -20.83 -1.67 -8.06
CA GLU A 189 -21.95 -2.48 -7.58
C GLU A 189 -23.19 -1.63 -7.33
N GLY A 190 -23.03 -0.45 -6.72
CA GLY A 190 -24.13 0.41 -6.29
C GLY A 190 -25.06 -0.24 -5.25
N CYS A 191 -26.15 0.46 -4.93
CA CYS A 191 -27.20 -0.07 -4.05
C CYS A 191 -28.30 -0.75 -4.87
N THR A 192 -28.80 -1.88 -4.38
CA THR A 192 -29.98 -2.56 -4.95
C THR A 192 -31.19 -2.33 -4.06
N ARG A 193 -32.24 -1.71 -4.61
CA ARG A 193 -33.54 -1.55 -3.94
C ARG A 193 -34.45 -2.72 -4.32
N HIS A 194 -34.98 -3.40 -3.31
CA HIS A 194 -35.89 -4.55 -3.47
C HIS A 194 -37.36 -4.12 -3.51
N GLU A 195 -38.24 -5.05 -3.90
CA GLU A 195 -39.68 -4.80 -4.00
C GLU A 195 -40.32 -4.47 -2.64
N ASP A 196 -39.82 -5.06 -1.56
CA ASP A 196 -40.27 -4.81 -0.17
C ASP A 196 -39.79 -3.46 0.40
N GLY A 197 -39.02 -2.69 -0.39
CA GLY A 197 -38.45 -1.42 0.01
C GLY A 197 -37.13 -1.51 0.78
N SER A 198 -36.64 -2.71 1.08
CA SER A 198 -35.30 -2.89 1.63
C SER A 198 -34.23 -2.54 0.60
N VAL A 199 -33.03 -2.17 1.08
CA VAL A 199 -31.89 -1.82 0.25
C VAL A 199 -30.69 -2.66 0.65
N THR A 200 -30.04 -3.29 -0.32
CA THR A 200 -28.73 -3.93 -0.16
C THR A 200 -27.65 -2.97 -0.61
N THR A 201 -26.68 -2.72 0.27
CA THR A 201 -25.48 -1.91 -0.01
C THR A 201 -24.44 -2.73 -0.77
N PRO A 202 -23.45 -2.09 -1.41
CA PRO A 202 -22.32 -2.79 -2.00
C PRO A 202 -21.61 -3.72 -1.00
N LYS A 203 -20.93 -4.73 -1.53
CA LYS A 203 -20.13 -5.67 -0.75
C LYS A 203 -19.04 -4.92 0.03
N GLY A 204 -18.83 -5.33 1.28
CA GLY A 204 -17.83 -4.74 2.17
C GLY A 204 -18.29 -3.52 2.95
N PHE A 205 -19.32 -2.78 2.49
CA PHE A 205 -19.80 -1.58 3.20
C PHE A 205 -20.35 -1.91 4.59
N LYS A 206 -21.09 -3.02 4.72
CA LYS A 206 -21.65 -3.45 6.01
C LYS A 206 -20.54 -3.86 6.99
N GLU A 207 -19.54 -4.58 6.51
CA GLU A 207 -18.38 -5.02 7.30
C GLU A 207 -17.51 -3.82 7.72
N ALA A 208 -17.29 -2.86 6.81
CA ALA A 208 -16.58 -1.62 7.09
C ALA A 208 -17.34 -0.75 8.11
N TYR A 209 -18.66 -0.65 8.00
CA TYR A 209 -19.48 0.09 8.97
C TYR A 209 -19.43 -0.54 10.36
N LYS A 210 -19.45 -1.88 10.42
CA LYS A 210 -19.28 -2.60 11.68
C LYS A 210 -17.91 -2.29 12.31
N GLN A 211 -16.83 -2.36 11.54
CA GLN A 211 -15.49 -2.00 12.03
C GLN A 211 -15.40 -0.53 12.45
N TYR A 212 -16.04 0.38 11.72
CA TYR A 212 -16.14 1.79 12.07
C TYR A 212 -16.77 2.00 13.45
N VAL A 213 -17.88 1.31 13.73
CA VAL A 213 -18.55 1.35 15.03
C VAL A 213 -17.73 0.69 16.13
N GLU A 214 -17.22 -0.52 15.90
CA GLU A 214 -16.47 -1.31 16.90
C GLU A 214 -15.14 -0.65 17.28
N SER A 215 -14.53 0.12 16.37
CA SER A 215 -13.31 0.89 16.63
C SER A 215 -13.57 2.23 17.32
N GLY A 216 -14.84 2.56 17.60
CA GLY A 216 -15.23 3.80 18.27
C GLY A 216 -15.27 5.04 17.37
N TRP A 217 -15.05 4.92 16.06
CA TRP A 217 -15.02 6.08 15.16
C TRP A 217 -16.37 6.82 15.10
N ALA A 218 -17.49 6.09 15.27
CA ALA A 218 -18.83 6.67 15.37
C ALA A 218 -18.98 7.66 16.54
N THR A 219 -18.30 7.41 17.66
CA THR A 219 -18.46 8.16 18.90
C THR A 219 -17.45 9.31 19.04
N LEU A 220 -16.42 9.37 18.18
CA LEU A 220 -15.25 10.26 18.31
C LEU A 220 -15.61 11.70 18.69
N GLY A 221 -16.35 12.41 17.84
CA GLY A 221 -16.70 13.82 18.04
C GLY A 221 -18.01 14.07 18.80
N ASN A 222 -18.72 13.01 19.20
CA ASN A 222 -20.01 13.14 19.87
C ASN A 222 -19.83 13.48 21.36
N LEU A 223 -20.86 14.07 21.98
CA LEU A 223 -20.81 14.49 23.38
C LEU A 223 -20.79 13.28 24.35
N PRO A 224 -19.95 13.31 25.42
CA PRO A 224 -19.88 12.22 26.39
C PRO A 224 -21.19 11.86 27.08
N GLU A 225 -22.05 12.84 27.35
CA GLU A 225 -23.39 12.66 27.95
C GLU A 225 -24.34 11.80 27.08
N HIS A 226 -23.98 11.59 25.81
CA HIS A 226 -24.72 10.74 24.88
C HIS A 226 -23.92 9.50 24.44
N GLY A 227 -22.82 9.17 25.13
CA GLY A 227 -21.96 8.03 24.80
C GLY A 227 -20.87 8.33 23.78
N GLY A 228 -20.59 9.61 23.52
CA GLY A 228 -19.48 10.06 22.69
C GLY A 228 -18.13 10.09 23.42
N GLN A 229 -17.04 10.31 22.67
CA GLN A 229 -15.69 10.48 23.23
C GLN A 229 -15.35 11.94 23.51
N GLY A 230 -16.12 12.89 22.97
CA GLY A 230 -15.94 14.32 23.22
C GLY A 230 -14.73 14.95 22.53
N MET A 231 -14.17 14.32 21.51
CA MET A 231 -13.03 14.88 20.76
C MET A 231 -13.45 16.19 20.09
N PRO A 232 -12.63 17.26 20.16
CA PRO A 232 -12.95 18.52 19.50
C PRO A 232 -13.32 18.35 18.03
N HIS A 233 -14.34 19.10 17.60
CA HIS A 233 -14.85 19.02 16.23
C HIS A 233 -13.76 19.26 15.17
N VAL A 234 -12.75 20.11 15.47
CA VAL A 234 -11.62 20.39 14.58
C VAL A 234 -10.69 19.18 14.36
N VAL A 235 -10.63 18.24 15.30
CA VAL A 235 -9.90 16.97 15.12
C VAL A 235 -10.80 15.96 14.39
N SER A 236 -12.08 15.89 14.79
CA SER A 236 -13.04 14.98 14.15
C SER A 236 -13.25 15.28 12.67
N ILE A 237 -13.25 16.56 12.27
CA ILE A 237 -13.42 16.96 10.87
C ILE A 237 -12.23 16.52 10.00
N ALA A 238 -11.01 16.48 10.55
CA ALA A 238 -9.85 15.98 9.81
C ALA A 238 -9.97 14.48 9.51
N PHE A 239 -10.46 13.69 10.46
CA PHE A 239 -10.76 12.28 10.20
C PHE A 239 -11.93 12.12 9.21
N GLN A 240 -12.96 12.96 9.29
CA GLN A 240 -14.04 12.97 8.29
C GLN A 240 -13.55 13.30 6.88
N GLU A 241 -12.60 14.23 6.74
CA GLU A 241 -11.95 14.52 5.46
C GLU A 241 -11.32 13.26 4.86
N TYR A 242 -10.57 12.49 5.65
CA TYR A 242 -9.96 11.25 5.16
C TYR A 242 -11.01 10.25 4.67
N MET A 243 -12.09 10.07 5.44
CA MET A 243 -13.19 9.21 5.01
C MET A 243 -13.80 9.69 3.69
N ILE A 244 -14.07 11.00 3.56
CA ILE A 244 -14.67 11.58 2.35
C ILE A 244 -13.73 11.43 1.14
N SER A 245 -12.44 11.70 1.31
CA SER A 245 -11.45 11.59 0.24
C SER A 245 -11.23 10.16 -0.23
N SER A 246 -11.30 9.18 0.67
CA SER A 246 -11.11 7.76 0.33
C SER A 246 -12.35 7.10 -0.25
N ASN A 247 -13.53 7.39 0.29
CA ASN A 247 -14.79 6.75 -0.03
C ASN A 247 -15.96 7.64 0.43
N MET A 248 -16.26 8.66 -0.38
CA MET A 248 -17.32 9.62 -0.11
C MET A 248 -18.68 8.94 0.09
N ALA A 249 -19.01 7.90 -0.69
CA ALA A 249 -20.27 7.18 -0.58
C ALA A 249 -20.42 6.50 0.79
N PHE A 250 -19.37 5.85 1.29
CA PHE A 250 -19.36 5.30 2.64
C PHE A 250 -19.44 6.41 3.70
N ALA A 251 -18.67 7.48 3.56
CA ALA A 251 -18.60 8.58 4.53
C ALA A 251 -19.97 9.26 4.77
N MET A 252 -20.89 9.20 3.80
CA MET A 252 -22.24 9.75 3.97
C MET A 252 -23.09 9.01 5.00
N TYR A 253 -22.89 7.71 5.23
CA TYR A 253 -23.68 6.96 6.24
C TYR A 253 -23.51 7.56 7.66
N PRO A 254 -22.29 7.66 8.21
CA PRO A 254 -22.09 8.35 9.48
C PRO A 254 -22.29 9.87 9.36
N GLY A 255 -21.90 10.50 8.25
CA GLY A 255 -22.01 11.96 8.09
C GLY A 255 -23.44 12.49 8.15
N LEU A 256 -24.39 11.84 7.46
CA LEU A 256 -25.81 12.18 7.54
C LEU A 256 -26.37 11.95 8.96
N THR A 257 -25.90 10.89 9.62
CA THR A 257 -26.28 10.57 11.00
C THR A 257 -25.79 11.65 11.97
N HIS A 258 -24.55 12.15 11.83
CA HIS A 258 -24.04 13.28 12.61
C HIS A 258 -24.89 14.54 12.43
N GLY A 259 -25.29 14.87 11.20
CA GLY A 259 -26.18 16.00 10.94
C GLY A 259 -27.55 15.86 11.62
N ALA A 260 -28.13 14.66 11.60
CA ALA A 260 -29.39 14.37 12.27
C ALA A 260 -29.27 14.42 13.81
N ILE A 261 -28.16 13.93 14.39
CA ILE A 261 -27.85 14.07 15.82
C ILE A 261 -27.79 15.55 16.19
N ALA A 262 -27.09 16.38 15.43
CA ALA A 262 -26.96 17.81 15.70
C ALA A 262 -28.33 18.52 15.70
N ALA A 263 -29.22 18.16 14.77
CA ALA A 263 -30.58 18.69 14.74
C ALA A 263 -31.40 18.29 15.99
N LEU A 264 -31.30 17.04 16.42
CA LEU A 264 -31.98 16.54 17.62
C LEU A 264 -31.46 17.20 18.90
N ILE A 265 -30.14 17.38 19.04
CA ILE A 265 -29.56 18.09 20.20
C ILE A 265 -30.06 19.54 20.22
N ALA A 266 -30.11 20.20 19.06
CA ALA A 266 -30.48 21.61 18.98
C ALA A 266 -31.98 21.88 19.19
N LYS A 267 -32.87 20.93 18.83
CA LYS A 267 -34.32 21.17 18.74
C LYS A 267 -35.21 20.08 19.33
N GLY A 268 -34.68 18.88 19.58
CA GLY A 268 -35.45 17.77 20.13
C GLY A 268 -35.81 18.01 21.60
N SER A 269 -36.98 17.53 22.02
CA SER A 269 -37.35 17.49 23.43
C SER A 269 -36.42 16.56 24.23
N PRO A 270 -36.35 16.68 25.58
CA PRO A 270 -35.55 15.77 26.40
C PRO A 270 -35.89 14.29 26.14
N GLU A 271 -37.16 13.97 25.92
CA GLU A 271 -37.64 12.61 25.61
C GLU A 271 -37.14 12.15 24.24
N GLN A 272 -37.17 13.01 23.22
CA GLN A 272 -36.64 12.70 21.89
C GLN A 272 -35.13 12.49 21.95
N GLN A 273 -34.39 13.36 22.63
CA GLN A 273 -32.94 13.22 22.76
C GLN A 273 -32.57 11.91 23.47
N ALA A 274 -33.23 11.60 24.59
CA ALA A 274 -32.99 10.37 25.34
C ALA A 274 -33.32 9.11 24.52
N MET A 275 -34.31 9.16 23.63
CA MET A 275 -34.72 8.02 22.81
C MET A 275 -33.78 7.79 21.62
N TYR A 276 -33.42 8.84 20.89
CA TYR A 276 -32.76 8.72 19.58
C TYR A 276 -31.24 8.89 19.67
N VAL A 277 -30.76 9.91 20.40
CA VAL A 277 -29.36 10.35 20.30
C VAL A 277 -28.37 9.24 20.71
N PRO A 278 -28.53 8.52 21.84
CA PRO A 278 -27.58 7.49 22.24
C PRO A 278 -27.42 6.38 21.20
N LYS A 279 -28.49 5.98 20.52
CA LYS A 279 -28.47 4.93 19.49
C LYS A 279 -27.89 5.40 18.17
N MET A 280 -28.02 6.69 17.87
CA MET A 280 -27.37 7.28 16.70
C MET A 280 -25.88 7.49 16.94
N VAL A 281 -25.50 7.94 18.14
CA VAL A 281 -24.09 8.10 18.55
C VAL A 281 -23.35 6.77 18.56
N SER A 282 -24.00 5.69 19.03
CA SER A 282 -23.42 4.34 19.00
C SER A 282 -23.31 3.75 17.59
N GLY A 283 -23.96 4.35 16.59
CA GLY A 283 -24.05 3.82 15.23
C GLY A 283 -25.05 2.67 15.07
N GLU A 284 -25.86 2.35 16.09
CA GLU A 284 -26.99 1.40 15.97
C GLU A 284 -28.02 1.91 14.97
N TRP A 285 -28.35 3.20 15.05
CA TRP A 285 -29.33 3.86 14.19
C TRP A 285 -28.65 4.90 13.29
N GLY A 286 -29.01 4.89 12.01
CA GLY A 286 -28.64 5.95 11.08
C GLY A 286 -29.62 7.14 11.14
N GLY A 287 -29.22 8.26 10.55
CA GLY A 287 -30.07 9.43 10.38
C GLY A 287 -29.98 10.00 8.97
N THR A 288 -31.05 10.68 8.52
CA THR A 288 -31.06 11.39 7.24
C THR A 288 -32.05 12.56 7.28
N MET A 289 -31.99 13.42 6.26
CA MET A 289 -32.90 14.54 6.06
C MET A 289 -33.79 14.27 4.84
N ASN A 290 -35.11 14.39 5.02
CA ASN A 290 -36.08 14.22 3.95
C ASN A 290 -36.70 15.59 3.64
N LEU A 291 -36.19 16.26 2.60
CA LEU A 291 -36.52 17.66 2.30
C LEU A 291 -37.18 17.84 0.93
N THR A 292 -36.59 17.28 -0.12
CA THR A 292 -36.98 17.50 -1.53
C THR A 292 -38.00 16.48 -2.01
N GLU A 293 -38.89 16.90 -2.92
CA GLU A 293 -39.87 16.06 -3.63
C GLU A 293 -39.70 16.25 -5.15
N PRO A 294 -40.28 15.40 -6.03
CA PRO A 294 -40.07 15.51 -7.48
C PRO A 294 -40.35 16.90 -8.09
N GLN A 295 -41.26 17.66 -7.48
CA GLN A 295 -41.62 19.02 -7.90
C GLN A 295 -40.88 20.15 -7.14
N CYS A 296 -40.05 19.83 -6.13
CA CYS A 296 -39.35 20.83 -5.32
C CYS A 296 -37.89 20.45 -5.03
N GLY A 297 -36.97 21.27 -5.56
CA GLY A 297 -35.55 21.25 -5.23
C GLY A 297 -35.17 22.50 -4.45
N THR A 298 -34.76 23.56 -5.16
CA THR A 298 -34.38 24.86 -4.55
C THR A 298 -35.52 25.53 -3.79
N ASP A 299 -36.75 25.43 -4.28
CA ASP A 299 -37.94 26.02 -3.63
C ASP A 299 -38.70 24.98 -2.80
N LEU A 300 -38.32 24.86 -1.52
CA LEU A 300 -38.97 23.97 -0.56
C LEU A 300 -40.38 24.43 -0.15
N GLY A 301 -40.84 25.63 -0.55
CA GLY A 301 -42.20 26.08 -0.29
C GLY A 301 -43.27 25.28 -1.04
N LEU A 302 -42.86 24.48 -2.04
CA LEU A 302 -43.72 23.69 -2.92
C LEU A 302 -43.91 22.22 -2.45
N ILE A 303 -43.40 21.86 -1.26
CA ILE A 303 -43.60 20.52 -0.68
C ILE A 303 -45.09 20.20 -0.54
N ARG A 304 -45.43 18.92 -0.71
CA ARG A 304 -46.81 18.42 -0.59
C ARG A 304 -46.98 17.38 0.50
N THR A 305 -45.88 16.86 1.05
CA THR A 305 -45.87 16.06 2.28
C THR A 305 -46.65 16.77 3.38
N LYS A 306 -47.53 16.04 4.07
CA LYS A 306 -48.36 16.56 5.17
C LYS A 306 -48.14 15.71 6.42
N ALA A 307 -48.25 16.35 7.57
CA ALA A 307 -48.28 15.71 8.88
C ALA A 307 -49.61 16.11 9.55
N GLU A 308 -50.49 15.14 9.77
CA GLU A 308 -51.85 15.35 10.28
C GLU A 308 -51.86 15.06 11.79
N PRO A 309 -52.21 16.04 12.66
CA PRO A 309 -52.20 15.82 14.10
C PRO A 309 -53.09 14.66 14.52
N GLN A 310 -52.53 13.75 15.32
CA GLN A 310 -53.23 12.62 15.92
C GLN A 310 -53.61 12.91 17.37
N ALA A 311 -54.56 12.13 17.91
CA ALA A 311 -55.08 12.31 19.26
C ALA A 311 -54.04 12.06 20.37
N ASP A 312 -52.99 11.28 20.09
CA ASP A 312 -51.90 10.97 21.02
C ASP A 312 -50.76 12.00 21.00
N GLY A 313 -50.90 13.07 20.20
CA GLY A 313 -49.90 14.12 20.06
C GLY A 313 -48.85 13.86 18.98
N SER A 314 -48.89 12.71 18.28
CA SER A 314 -48.13 12.48 17.06
C SER A 314 -48.71 13.28 15.87
N ARG A 315 -47.94 13.40 14.77
CA ARG A 315 -48.34 14.11 13.54
C ARG A 315 -47.91 13.32 12.31
#